data_AF-A0A849IQR9-F1
#
_entry.id   AF-A0A849IQR9-F1
#
_cell.length_a   1.000
_cell.length_b   1.000
_cell.length_c   1.000
_cell.angle_alpha   90.00
_cell.angle_beta   90.00
_cell.angle_gamma   90.00
#
_symmetry.space_group_name_H-M   'P 1'
#
loop_
_entity.id
_entity.type
_entity.pdbx_description
1 polymer ?
#
loop_
_entity_poly.entity_id
_entity_poly.type
_entity_poly.pdbx_seq_one_letter_code
_entity_poly.pdbx_strand_id
1 'polypeptide(L)'
;MRVPGVRADAGPRSTGWLLILTATAALSVIMLGGCQLVPARRVAYHLATALAPAPSQAVPAVVSPATPTPPAVPSPALPTSPLANPAANLPDTFTAICSATPDALSAACEQAELTALVRAGQQEGLSQLPLPADFLTLPAPEQMFVLINEERLSRGLLPIQGLTAGADQQAAAAAQAGSDPPMGGGIVAGNWAADFGPLGAVYDWLYNDGWGGTRGTTTNGGCTADGAPGCWEHRSNLLLQASGQHLYAGIGCSPWAGAKGMAALDSCALEIGTVVGASPTYSYAWSQVVTPG
;
A
#
# COMPACT_ATOMS: atom_id res chain seq x y z
N MET A 1 56.85 -41.45 -20.34
CA MET A 1 57.28 -41.71 -18.94
C MET A 1 56.14 -42.38 -18.19
N ARG A 2 56.42 -43.20 -17.16
CA ARG A 2 55.44 -43.98 -16.39
C ARG A 2 55.31 -43.43 -14.96
N VAL A 3 54.06 -43.25 -14.45
CA VAL A 3 53.54 -43.67 -13.10
C VAL A 3 54.25 -43.10 -11.83
N PRO A 4 53.70 -43.07 -10.58
CA PRO A 4 52.31 -43.08 -10.03
C PRO A 4 51.93 -41.68 -9.44
N GLY A 5 50.89 -41.44 -8.60
CA GLY A 5 49.72 -42.23 -8.17
C GLY A 5 49.65 -42.62 -6.67
N VAL A 6 49.10 -41.77 -5.77
CA VAL A 6 48.84 -42.12 -4.34
C VAL A 6 47.43 -41.72 -3.86
N ARG A 7 46.83 -42.68 -3.14
CA ARG A 7 45.66 -42.74 -2.24
C ARG A 7 45.35 -41.43 -1.46
N ALA A 8 44.09 -41.03 -1.22
CA ALA A 8 42.95 -41.72 -0.58
C ALA A 8 43.10 -41.92 0.94
N ASP A 9 42.23 -41.24 1.72
CA ASP A 9 41.93 -41.55 3.12
C ASP A 9 40.48 -41.12 3.46
N ALA A 10 39.89 -41.71 4.49
CA ALA A 10 38.44 -41.69 4.71
C ALA A 10 37.99 -41.33 6.14
N GLY A 11 36.97 -40.46 6.23
CA GLY A 11 36.10 -40.28 7.40
C GLY A 11 36.67 -39.40 8.54
N PRO A 12 35.91 -39.20 9.65
CA PRO A 12 34.61 -39.81 9.94
C PRO A 12 33.48 -38.87 10.47
N ARG A 13 32.25 -39.39 10.44
CA ARG A 13 31.15 -39.24 11.42
C ARG A 13 30.54 -37.85 11.74
N SER A 14 29.30 -37.72 11.28
CA SER A 14 28.12 -37.25 12.03
C SER A 14 28.25 -36.92 13.53
N THR A 15 27.79 -35.73 13.90
CA THR A 15 27.12 -35.45 15.18
C THR A 15 25.81 -34.71 14.90
N GLY A 16 24.68 -35.34 15.21
CA GLY A 16 23.37 -34.72 15.09
C GLY A 16 23.11 -33.79 16.27
N TRP A 17 22.63 -32.57 16.00
CA TRP A 17 22.13 -31.68 17.04
C TRP A 17 20.65 -31.93 17.26
N LEU A 18 20.36 -32.63 18.35
CA LEU A 18 19.02 -32.86 18.87
C LEU A 18 18.48 -31.53 19.44
N LEU A 19 17.68 -30.80 18.67
CA LEU A 19 16.99 -29.60 19.15
C LEU A 19 15.84 -30.02 20.08
N ILE A 20 16.04 -29.81 21.37
CA ILE A 20 15.06 -30.13 22.42
C ILE A 20 13.94 -29.10 22.39
N LEU A 21 12.74 -29.53 21.99
CA LEU A 21 11.49 -28.79 22.17
C LEU A 21 11.12 -28.74 23.67
N THR A 22 11.46 -27.66 24.36
CA THR A 22 10.88 -27.36 25.68
C THR A 22 9.56 -26.62 25.51
N ALA A 23 8.45 -27.35 25.65
CA ALA A 23 7.12 -26.74 25.74
C ALA A 23 6.99 -25.96 27.06
N THR A 24 6.95 -24.63 26.99
CA THR A 24 6.57 -23.79 28.13
C THR A 24 5.05 -23.71 28.25
N ALA A 25 4.54 -24.02 29.44
CA ALA A 25 3.10 -24.09 29.69
C ALA A 25 2.43 -22.71 29.63
N ALA A 26 1.24 -22.65 29.05
CA ALA A 26 0.40 -21.46 29.08
C ALA A 26 -0.12 -21.20 30.52
N LEU A 27 0.24 -20.06 31.10
CA LEU A 27 -0.45 -19.53 32.28
C LEU A 27 -1.70 -18.77 31.83
N SER A 28 -2.88 -19.35 32.07
CA SER A 28 -4.15 -18.64 31.94
C SER A 28 -4.28 -17.60 33.05
N VAL A 29 -4.00 -16.33 32.74
CA VAL A 29 -4.31 -15.20 33.63
C VAL A 29 -5.79 -14.84 33.49
N ILE A 30 -6.58 -15.19 34.50
CA ILE A 30 -7.97 -14.75 34.61
C ILE A 30 -7.97 -13.26 35.01
N MET A 31 -8.19 -12.38 34.04
CA MET A 31 -8.44 -10.96 34.31
C MET A 31 -9.84 -10.79 34.94
N LEU A 32 -9.87 -10.51 36.24
CA LEU A 32 -11.07 -10.09 36.95
C LEU A 32 -11.52 -8.71 36.46
N GLY A 33 -12.81 -8.56 36.18
CA GLY A 33 -13.39 -7.34 35.62
C GLY A 33 -13.28 -6.15 36.57
N GLY A 34 -12.54 -5.11 36.15
CA GLY A 34 -12.51 -3.80 36.80
C GLY A 34 -13.50 -2.85 36.16
N CYS A 35 -14.67 -2.66 36.78
CA CYS A 35 -15.63 -1.64 36.36
C CYS A 35 -15.11 -0.24 36.76
N GLN A 36 -14.38 0.42 35.86
CA GLN A 36 -13.84 1.76 36.05
C GLN A 36 -14.91 2.81 35.67
N LEU A 37 -15.37 3.57 36.67
CA LEU A 37 -16.31 4.67 36.49
C LEU A 37 -15.68 5.81 35.67
N VAL A 38 -16.25 6.14 34.52
CA VAL A 38 -15.84 7.29 33.71
C VAL A 38 -16.22 8.59 34.45
N PRO A 39 -15.27 9.49 34.75
CA PRO A 39 -15.58 10.77 35.38
C PRO A 39 -16.29 11.70 34.40
N ALA A 40 -17.41 12.30 34.84
CA ALA A 40 -18.18 13.24 34.03
C ALA A 40 -17.35 14.47 33.65
N ARG A 41 -17.13 14.69 32.35
CA ARG A 41 -16.50 15.93 31.83
C ARG A 41 -17.39 17.14 32.17
N ARG A 42 -16.84 18.09 32.92
CA ARG A 42 -17.48 19.39 33.15
C ARG A 42 -17.44 20.20 31.85
N VAL A 43 -18.61 20.55 31.31
CA VAL A 43 -18.74 21.51 30.20
C VAL A 43 -18.48 22.90 30.76
N ALA A 44 -17.32 23.48 30.42
CA ALA A 44 -17.03 24.88 30.70
C ALA A 44 -17.61 25.76 29.58
N TYR A 45 -18.69 26.50 29.89
CA TYR A 45 -19.19 27.54 28.99
C TYR A 45 -18.26 28.75 29.03
N HIS A 46 -17.45 28.91 27.99
CA HIS A 46 -16.72 30.16 27.76
C HIS A 46 -17.68 31.20 27.17
N LEU A 47 -18.02 32.24 27.96
CA LEU A 47 -18.64 33.44 27.39
C LEU A 47 -17.62 34.15 26.50
N ALA A 48 -17.91 34.20 25.20
CA ALA A 48 -17.13 34.99 24.25
C ALA A 48 -17.55 36.47 24.33
N THR A 49 -16.66 37.31 24.86
CA THR A 49 -16.85 38.76 24.86
C THR A 49 -16.63 39.31 23.46
N ALA A 50 -17.68 39.83 22.82
CA ALA A 50 -17.57 40.43 21.49
C ALA A 50 -16.80 41.76 21.55
N LEU A 51 -15.59 41.78 21.01
CA LEU A 51 -14.83 43.01 20.75
C LEU A 51 -15.28 43.64 19.43
N ALA A 52 -15.58 44.94 19.46
CA ALA A 52 -15.95 45.68 18.26
C ALA A 52 -14.74 45.82 17.29
N PRO A 53 -14.96 45.76 15.96
CA PRO A 53 -13.89 45.91 15.00
C PRO A 53 -13.36 47.36 14.95
N ALA A 54 -12.03 47.50 14.90
CA ALA A 54 -11.38 48.79 14.70
C ALA A 54 -11.55 49.29 13.24
N PRO A 55 -11.61 50.62 13.01
CA PRO A 55 -11.74 51.17 11.66
C PRO A 55 -10.46 50.92 10.84
N SER A 56 -10.61 50.25 9.70
CA SER A 56 -9.51 50.00 8.76
C SER A 56 -9.14 51.28 8.00
N GLN A 57 -7.86 51.67 8.02
CA GLN A 57 -7.35 52.76 7.18
C GLN A 57 -6.86 52.19 5.84
N ALA A 58 -7.36 52.75 4.74
CA ALA A 58 -6.98 52.33 3.40
C ALA A 58 -5.56 52.79 3.05
N VAL A 59 -4.67 51.84 2.75
CA VAL A 59 -3.32 52.10 2.23
C VAL A 59 -3.40 52.18 0.69
N PRO A 60 -2.83 53.21 0.03
CA PRO A 60 -2.84 53.29 -1.43
C PRO A 60 -1.97 52.18 -2.04
N ALA A 61 -2.49 51.52 -3.08
CA ALA A 61 -1.82 50.42 -3.75
C ALA A 61 -0.62 50.91 -4.60
N VAL A 62 0.56 50.34 -4.35
CA VAL A 62 1.73 50.51 -5.21
C VAL A 62 1.58 49.58 -6.42
N VAL A 63 1.54 50.16 -7.63
CA VAL A 63 1.43 49.39 -8.87
C VAL A 63 2.80 48.86 -9.28
N SER A 64 3.09 47.60 -8.96
CA SER A 64 4.28 46.90 -9.45
C SER A 64 4.14 46.56 -10.94
N PRO A 65 5.21 46.66 -11.74
CA PRO A 65 5.19 46.22 -13.14
C PRO A 65 5.02 44.70 -13.22
N ALA A 66 4.21 44.24 -14.18
CA ALA A 66 3.92 42.83 -14.36
C ALA A 66 5.13 42.05 -14.90
N THR A 67 5.56 41.03 -14.16
CA THR A 67 6.50 40.01 -14.63
C THR A 67 5.89 39.23 -15.79
N PRO A 68 6.63 38.92 -16.87
CA PRO A 68 6.10 38.09 -17.95
C PRO A 68 5.77 36.68 -17.44
N THR A 69 4.53 36.25 -17.65
CA THR A 69 4.07 34.92 -17.27
C THR A 69 4.83 33.86 -18.07
N PRO A 70 5.46 32.85 -17.44
CA PRO A 70 6.02 31.72 -18.18
C PRO A 70 4.91 30.98 -18.95
N PRO A 71 5.21 30.37 -20.10
CA PRO A 71 4.22 29.60 -20.85
C PRO A 71 3.65 28.48 -19.99
N ALA A 72 2.33 28.36 -19.97
CA ALA A 72 1.66 27.33 -19.19
C ALA A 72 2.06 25.94 -19.72
N VAL A 73 2.67 25.13 -18.84
CA VAL A 73 2.79 23.69 -19.09
C VAL A 73 1.37 23.14 -19.16
N PRO A 74 0.97 22.43 -20.22
CA PRO A 74 -0.37 21.85 -20.29
C PRO A 74 -0.55 20.84 -19.15
N SER A 75 -1.51 21.08 -18.27
CA SER A 75 -1.94 20.05 -17.32
C SER A 75 -2.39 18.80 -18.08
N PRO A 76 -2.06 17.59 -17.62
CA PRO A 76 -2.64 16.37 -18.15
C PRO A 76 -4.16 16.48 -18.17
N ALA A 77 -4.79 16.10 -19.29
CA ALA A 77 -6.24 16.05 -19.35
C ALA A 77 -6.74 14.98 -18.35
N LEU A 78 -7.72 15.34 -17.53
CA LEU A 78 -8.37 14.39 -16.62
C LEU A 78 -8.89 13.18 -17.41
N PRO A 79 -8.71 11.94 -16.93
CA PRO A 79 -9.22 10.77 -17.63
C PRO A 79 -10.76 10.83 -17.72
N THR A 80 -11.31 10.51 -18.89
CA THR A 80 -12.77 10.54 -19.15
C THR A 80 -13.56 9.45 -18.40
N SER A 81 -12.86 8.56 -17.71
CA SER A 81 -13.40 7.59 -16.76
C SER A 81 -12.35 7.37 -15.67
N PRO A 82 -12.73 7.31 -14.38
CA PRO A 82 -11.78 7.01 -13.30
C PRO A 82 -11.22 5.57 -13.37
N LEU A 83 -11.81 4.71 -14.20
CA LEU A 83 -11.30 3.38 -14.52
C LEU A 83 -10.31 3.36 -15.69
N ALA A 84 -10.18 4.46 -16.44
CA ALA A 84 -9.17 4.57 -17.48
C ALA A 84 -7.77 4.76 -16.86
N ASN A 85 -6.75 4.37 -17.60
CA ASN A 85 -5.36 4.61 -17.20
C ASN A 85 -5.02 6.10 -17.35
N PRO A 86 -4.24 6.68 -16.43
CA PRO A 86 -3.65 8.01 -16.62
C PRO A 86 -2.85 8.10 -17.93
N ALA A 87 -2.83 9.29 -18.53
CA ALA A 87 -2.10 9.53 -19.78
C ALA A 87 -0.56 9.47 -19.60
N ALA A 88 -0.08 9.58 -18.36
CA ALA A 88 1.31 9.43 -17.95
C ALA A 88 1.34 9.12 -16.44
N ASN A 89 2.47 8.63 -15.94
CA ASN A 89 2.69 8.43 -14.51
C ASN A 89 2.56 9.75 -13.75
N LEU A 90 1.96 9.70 -12.56
CA LEU A 90 1.95 10.82 -11.63
C LEU A 90 3.23 10.81 -10.80
N PRO A 91 3.84 11.98 -10.54
CA PRO A 91 5.06 12.05 -9.74
C PRO A 91 4.73 11.81 -8.26
N ASP A 92 5.46 10.89 -7.65
CA ASP A 92 5.41 10.69 -6.20
C ASP A 92 5.85 11.96 -5.46
N THR A 93 5.35 12.13 -4.24
CA THR A 93 5.80 13.20 -3.33
C THR A 93 6.29 12.67 -1.98
N PHE A 94 6.48 11.35 -1.85
CA PHE A 94 6.82 10.68 -0.60
C PHE A 94 8.27 10.19 -0.54
N THR A 95 8.91 9.90 -1.69
CA THR A 95 10.29 9.42 -1.76
C THR A 95 11.27 10.27 -0.94
N ALA A 96 11.16 11.60 -1.01
CA ALA A 96 12.04 12.51 -0.27
C ALA A 96 11.85 12.49 1.27
N ILE A 97 10.69 12.03 1.75
CA ILE A 97 10.37 11.88 3.18
C ILE A 97 10.74 10.45 3.62
N CYS A 98 10.27 9.43 2.90
CA CYS A 98 10.49 8.03 3.22
C CYS A 98 11.98 7.61 3.16
N SER A 99 12.75 8.16 2.22
CA SER A 99 14.21 7.94 2.16
C SER A 99 15.00 8.56 3.33
N ALA A 100 14.38 9.50 4.06
CA ALA A 100 14.97 10.11 5.26
C ALA A 100 14.54 9.41 6.56
N THR A 101 13.61 8.45 6.49
CA THR A 101 13.15 7.67 7.65
C THR A 101 13.84 6.29 7.72
N PRO A 102 14.03 5.74 8.94
CA PRO A 102 14.73 4.45 9.12
C PRO A 102 13.84 3.22 8.88
N ASP A 103 12.52 3.42 8.73
CA ASP A 103 11.50 2.38 8.66
C ASP A 103 10.41 2.81 7.65
N ALA A 104 10.02 1.86 6.81
CA ALA A 104 8.91 1.94 5.86
C ALA A 104 7.61 2.32 6.57
N LEU A 105 7.28 1.60 7.63
CA LEU A 105 6.07 1.78 8.45
C LEU A 105 6.25 2.88 9.51
N SER A 106 7.05 3.90 9.19
CA SER A 106 7.13 5.09 10.03
C SER A 106 5.97 6.03 9.70
N ALA A 107 5.28 6.53 10.73
CA ALA A 107 4.14 7.43 10.57
C ALA A 107 4.42 8.70 9.75
N ALA A 108 5.69 9.08 9.54
CA ALA A 108 6.07 10.17 8.64
C ALA A 108 6.09 9.73 7.16
N CYS A 109 6.53 8.51 6.86
CA CYS A 109 6.48 7.94 5.52
C CYS A 109 5.03 7.59 5.12
N GLU A 110 4.32 6.80 5.93
CA GLU A 110 2.94 6.38 5.62
C GLU A 110 2.00 7.59 5.42
N GLN A 111 2.17 8.65 6.21
CA GLN A 111 1.39 9.88 6.05
C GLN A 111 1.75 10.65 4.76
N ALA A 112 2.99 10.55 4.28
CA ALA A 112 3.42 11.12 3.01
C ALA A 112 2.90 10.31 1.81
N GLU A 113 2.96 8.98 1.87
CA GLU A 113 2.38 8.06 0.87
C GLU A 113 0.86 8.28 0.77
N LEU A 114 0.15 8.31 1.90
CA LEU A 114 -1.28 8.62 1.95
C LEU A 114 -1.61 10.00 1.37
N THR A 115 -0.75 11.00 1.61
CA THR A 115 -0.91 12.34 1.02
C THR A 115 -0.74 12.30 -0.50
N ALA A 116 0.18 11.48 -1.01
CA ALA A 116 0.39 11.30 -2.45
C ALA A 116 -0.80 10.58 -3.11
N LEU A 117 -1.30 9.49 -2.50
CA LEU A 117 -2.49 8.75 -2.93
C LEU A 117 -3.71 9.67 -3.05
N VAL A 118 -4.04 10.42 -2.00
CA VAL A 118 -5.19 11.35 -2.01
C VAL A 118 -5.03 12.44 -3.09
N ARG A 119 -3.81 12.97 -3.30
CA ARG A 119 -3.54 13.95 -4.36
C ARG A 119 -3.60 13.36 -5.77
N ALA A 120 -3.25 12.09 -5.93
CA ALA A 120 -3.36 11.38 -7.19
C ALA A 120 -4.82 11.08 -7.53
N GLY A 121 -5.61 10.56 -6.59
CA GLY A 121 -7.04 10.37 -6.76
C GLY A 121 -7.79 11.68 -7.07
N GLN A 122 -7.42 12.80 -6.45
CA GLN A 122 -7.97 14.12 -6.77
C GLN A 122 -7.67 14.56 -8.23
N GLN A 123 -6.54 14.15 -8.81
CA GLN A 123 -6.23 14.37 -10.23
C GLN A 123 -7.01 13.44 -11.18
N GLU A 124 -7.70 12.43 -10.65
CA GLU A 124 -8.70 11.61 -11.37
C GLU A 124 -10.14 12.06 -11.08
N GLY A 125 -10.33 13.13 -10.31
CA GLY A 125 -11.64 13.65 -9.91
C GLY A 125 -12.32 12.89 -8.77
N LEU A 126 -11.57 12.10 -8.01
CA LEU A 126 -12.08 11.29 -6.91
C LEU A 126 -12.20 12.09 -5.60
N SER A 127 -13.09 11.63 -4.73
CA SER A 127 -13.23 12.14 -3.36
C SER A 127 -12.03 11.73 -2.49
N GLN A 128 -11.96 12.27 -1.26
CA GLN A 128 -11.03 11.76 -0.26
C GLN A 128 -11.34 10.29 0.08
N LEU A 129 -10.30 9.56 0.51
CA LEU A 129 -10.39 8.18 0.99
C LEU A 129 -10.88 8.19 2.46
N PRO A 130 -12.07 7.65 2.79
CA PRO A 130 -12.63 7.66 4.14
C PRO A 130 -12.04 6.54 5.00
N LEU A 131 -10.77 6.70 5.40
CA LEU A 131 -10.04 5.67 6.14
C LEU A 131 -10.48 5.54 7.62
N PRO A 132 -10.37 4.34 8.23
CA PRO A 132 -10.50 4.13 9.67
C PRO A 132 -9.60 5.06 10.49
N ALA A 133 -10.06 5.47 11.67
CA ALA A 133 -9.28 6.35 12.55
C ALA A 133 -7.98 5.71 13.09
N ASP A 134 -7.92 4.39 13.05
CA ASP A 134 -6.80 3.52 13.45
C ASP A 134 -6.03 2.94 12.25
N PHE A 135 -6.30 3.40 11.03
CA PHE A 135 -5.72 2.87 9.78
C PHE A 135 -4.19 2.70 9.82
N LEU A 136 -3.44 3.74 10.23
CA LEU A 136 -1.97 3.69 10.37
C LEU A 136 -1.46 2.83 11.54
N THR A 137 -2.36 2.14 12.26
CA THR A 137 -2.00 1.16 13.29
C THR A 137 -2.39 -0.27 12.90
N LEU A 138 -3.05 -0.44 11.75
CA LEU A 138 -3.32 -1.75 11.16
C LEU A 138 -2.00 -2.39 10.66
N PRO A 139 -1.89 -3.73 10.66
CA PRO A 139 -0.82 -4.44 9.96
C PRO A 139 -0.77 -4.06 8.47
N ALA A 140 0.43 -4.03 7.88
CA ALA A 140 0.63 -3.65 6.47
C ALA A 140 -0.32 -4.37 5.46
N PRO A 141 -0.63 -5.68 5.57
CA PRO A 141 -1.62 -6.32 4.71
C PRO A 141 -3.05 -5.77 4.87
N GLU A 142 -3.44 -5.40 6.09
CA GLU A 142 -4.76 -4.81 6.37
C GLU A 142 -4.84 -3.35 5.90
N GLN A 143 -3.75 -2.58 6.05
CA GLN A 143 -3.64 -1.24 5.45
C GLN A 143 -3.83 -1.28 3.93
N MET A 144 -3.09 -2.16 3.25
CA MET A 144 -3.16 -2.32 1.79
C MET A 144 -4.57 -2.78 1.36
N PHE A 145 -5.16 -3.75 2.06
CA PHE A 145 -6.53 -4.20 1.79
C PHE A 145 -7.56 -3.07 1.93
N VAL A 146 -7.48 -2.27 3.00
CA VAL A 146 -8.40 -1.15 3.24
C VAL A 146 -8.25 -0.09 2.15
N LEU A 147 -7.01 0.30 1.84
CA LEU A 147 -6.71 1.31 0.83
C LEU A 147 -7.21 0.88 -0.57
N ILE A 148 -6.94 -0.36 -0.99
CA ILE A 148 -7.42 -0.89 -2.27
C ILE A 148 -8.94 -0.86 -2.34
N ASN A 149 -9.63 -1.20 -1.24
CA ASN A 149 -11.09 -1.19 -1.22
C ASN A 149 -11.68 0.23 -1.28
N GLU A 150 -11.08 1.21 -0.62
CA GLU A 150 -11.51 2.61 -0.76
C GLU A 150 -11.23 3.16 -2.16
N GLU A 151 -10.09 2.81 -2.77
CA GLU A 151 -9.78 3.17 -4.16
C GLU A 151 -10.70 2.46 -5.19
N ARG A 152 -11.23 1.27 -4.87
CA ARG A 152 -12.26 0.60 -5.66
C ARG A 152 -13.63 1.27 -5.49
N LEU A 153 -14.02 1.57 -4.26
CA LEU A 153 -15.31 2.19 -3.93
C LEU A 153 -15.43 3.62 -4.49
N SER A 154 -14.36 4.41 -4.42
CA SER A 154 -14.31 5.77 -4.99
C SER A 154 -14.55 5.79 -6.51
N ARG A 155 -14.24 4.67 -7.19
CA ARG A 155 -14.44 4.44 -8.63
C ARG A 155 -15.73 3.67 -8.96
N GLY A 156 -16.60 3.43 -7.98
CA GLY A 156 -17.87 2.74 -8.15
C GLY A 156 -17.76 1.22 -8.36
N LEU A 157 -16.62 0.62 -7.99
CA LEU A 157 -16.42 -0.83 -8.02
C LEU A 157 -16.86 -1.48 -6.71
N LEU A 158 -17.21 -2.77 -6.77
CA LEU A 158 -17.43 -3.56 -5.56
C LEU A 158 -16.10 -3.79 -4.82
N PRO A 159 -16.08 -3.74 -3.48
CA PRO A 159 -14.89 -4.04 -2.70
C PRO A 159 -14.57 -5.54 -2.75
N ILE A 160 -13.30 -5.85 -2.52
CA ILE A 160 -12.82 -7.19 -2.17
C ILE A 160 -13.39 -7.53 -0.79
N GLN A 161 -14.10 -8.65 -0.67
CA GLN A 161 -14.87 -8.98 0.53
C GLN A 161 -14.01 -9.33 1.74
N GLY A 162 -12.79 -9.82 1.51
CA GLY A 162 -11.83 -10.12 2.58
C GLY A 162 -10.56 -10.80 2.09
N LEU A 163 -9.57 -10.80 2.98
CA LEU A 163 -8.33 -11.57 2.91
C LEU A 163 -8.59 -13.03 3.28
N THR A 164 -7.82 -13.96 2.72
CA THR A 164 -7.92 -15.39 3.03
C THR A 164 -6.55 -15.97 3.34
N ALA A 165 -6.42 -16.69 4.45
CA ALA A 165 -5.12 -17.18 4.93
C ALA A 165 -4.31 -18.00 3.90
N GLY A 166 -4.97 -18.71 2.99
CA GLY A 166 -4.32 -19.45 1.91
C GLY A 166 -3.71 -18.55 0.83
N ALA A 167 -4.40 -17.47 0.47
CA ALA A 167 -3.89 -16.48 -0.47
C ALA A 167 -2.86 -15.56 0.21
N ASP A 168 -3.09 -15.16 1.47
CA ASP A 168 -2.12 -14.41 2.28
C ASP A 168 -0.76 -15.13 2.35
N GLN A 169 -0.76 -16.45 2.50
CA GLN A 169 0.45 -17.26 2.50
C GLN A 169 1.18 -17.26 1.15
N GLN A 170 0.45 -17.32 0.03
CA GLN A 170 1.05 -17.30 -1.31
C GLN A 170 1.60 -15.92 -1.65
N ALA A 171 0.84 -14.86 -1.37
CA ALA A 171 1.28 -13.47 -1.50
C ALA A 171 2.52 -13.19 -0.62
N ALA A 172 2.57 -13.69 0.62
CA ALA A 172 3.76 -13.56 1.47
C ALA A 172 4.99 -14.29 0.92
N ALA A 173 4.81 -15.43 0.24
CA ALA A 173 5.90 -16.12 -0.44
C ALA A 173 6.38 -15.38 -1.70
N ALA A 174 5.45 -14.78 -2.46
CA ALA A 174 5.74 -13.95 -3.63
C ALA A 174 6.51 -12.66 -3.24
N ALA A 175 6.07 -11.99 -2.17
CA ALA A 175 6.78 -10.87 -1.56
C ALA A 175 8.21 -11.25 -1.12
N GLN A 176 8.39 -12.40 -0.47
CA GLN A 176 9.74 -12.88 -0.10
C GLN A 176 10.62 -13.21 -1.31
N ALA A 177 10.01 -13.64 -2.43
CA ALA A 177 10.71 -13.94 -3.68
C ALA A 177 11.05 -12.69 -4.51
N GLY A 178 10.37 -11.56 -4.27
CA GLY A 178 10.50 -10.34 -5.08
C GLY A 178 9.88 -10.51 -6.46
N SER A 179 8.69 -11.12 -6.54
CA SER A 179 8.01 -11.45 -7.79
C SER A 179 6.50 -11.43 -7.64
N ASP A 180 5.79 -11.30 -8.76
CA ASP A 180 4.33 -11.45 -8.80
C ASP A 180 3.87 -12.82 -8.26
N PRO A 181 2.70 -12.89 -7.60
CA PRO A 181 2.14 -14.17 -7.13
C PRO A 181 1.76 -15.13 -8.26
N PRO A 182 1.76 -16.45 -8.00
CA PRO A 182 1.40 -17.45 -9.00
C PRO A 182 -0.11 -17.45 -9.29
N MET A 183 -0.46 -17.37 -10.58
CA MET A 183 -1.84 -17.43 -11.03
C MET A 183 -2.39 -18.86 -11.01
N GLY A 184 -3.58 -19.06 -10.44
CA GLY A 184 -4.24 -20.37 -10.38
C GLY A 184 -5.21 -20.50 -9.20
N GLY A 185 -5.89 -21.65 -9.07
CA GLY A 185 -6.69 -21.98 -7.89
C GLY A 185 -7.89 -21.05 -7.58
N GLY A 186 -8.29 -20.19 -8.52
CA GLY A 186 -9.31 -19.14 -8.32
C GLY A 186 -8.75 -17.72 -8.27
N ILE A 187 -7.41 -17.56 -8.16
CA ILE A 187 -6.71 -16.29 -8.37
C ILE A 187 -6.79 -15.90 -9.85
N VAL A 188 -7.21 -14.67 -10.11
CA VAL A 188 -7.44 -14.09 -11.45
C VAL A 188 -6.60 -12.85 -11.73
N ALA A 189 -5.89 -12.32 -10.74
CA ALA A 189 -4.95 -11.22 -10.86
C ALA A 189 -3.90 -11.30 -9.74
N GLY A 190 -2.69 -10.80 -10.00
CA GLY A 190 -1.60 -10.81 -9.04
C GLY A 190 -0.62 -9.67 -9.33
N ASN A 191 -0.20 -8.97 -8.27
CA ASN A 191 0.75 -7.86 -8.37
C ASN A 191 1.88 -8.02 -7.36
N TRP A 192 3.05 -7.50 -7.68
CA TRP A 192 4.15 -7.28 -6.74
C TRP A 192 4.76 -5.88 -6.89
N ALA A 193 5.31 -5.35 -5.80
CA ALA A 193 6.19 -4.19 -5.80
C ALA A 193 7.20 -4.26 -4.66
N ALA A 194 8.35 -3.61 -4.86
CA ALA A 194 9.24 -3.18 -3.78
C ALA A 194 9.20 -1.65 -3.71
N ASP A 195 8.70 -1.10 -2.61
CA ASP A 195 8.56 0.35 -2.39
C ASP A 195 8.72 0.70 -0.90
N PHE A 196 8.61 1.97 -0.53
CA PHE A 196 8.78 2.45 0.84
C PHE A 196 7.69 1.99 1.83
N GLY A 197 6.69 1.24 1.40
CA GLY A 197 5.63 0.71 2.26
C GLY A 197 4.48 0.08 1.46
N PRO A 198 3.46 -0.47 2.16
CA PRO A 198 2.26 -0.99 1.54
C PRO A 198 1.44 0.09 0.81
N LEU A 199 1.48 1.34 1.28
CA LEU A 199 0.79 2.47 0.64
C LEU A 199 1.52 2.91 -0.62
N GLY A 200 2.87 2.98 -0.59
CA GLY A 200 3.71 3.21 -1.77
C GLY A 200 3.43 2.19 -2.86
N ALA A 201 3.45 0.89 -2.54
CA ALA A 201 3.12 -0.17 -3.50
C ALA A 201 1.75 0.04 -4.19
N VAL A 202 0.70 0.45 -3.45
CA VAL A 202 -0.60 0.80 -4.05
C VAL A 202 -0.54 2.08 -4.88
N TYR A 203 0.24 3.09 -4.46
CA TYR A 203 0.47 4.29 -5.27
C TYR A 203 1.12 3.93 -6.60
N ASP A 204 2.15 3.09 -6.57
CA ASP A 204 2.87 2.69 -7.77
C ASP A 204 1.97 1.90 -8.71
N TRP A 205 1.25 0.88 -8.20
CA TRP A 205 0.28 0.10 -8.99
C TRP A 205 -0.86 0.93 -9.58
N LEU A 206 -1.37 1.96 -8.90
CA LEU A 206 -2.46 2.78 -9.41
C LEU A 206 -2.00 3.94 -10.30
N TYR A 207 -0.90 4.61 -9.95
CA TYR A 207 -0.59 5.96 -10.46
C TYR A 207 0.80 6.09 -11.11
N ASN A 208 1.71 5.11 -10.94
CA ASN A 208 3.06 5.10 -11.51
C ASN A 208 3.36 3.86 -12.39
N ASP A 209 2.34 3.07 -12.71
CA ASP A 209 2.49 1.77 -13.39
C ASP A 209 2.69 1.85 -14.92
N GLY A 210 2.66 3.07 -15.48
CA GLY A 210 2.83 3.33 -16.90
C GLY A 210 4.28 3.58 -17.34
N TRP A 211 4.44 4.00 -18.60
CA TRP A 211 5.74 4.25 -19.22
C TRP A 211 6.33 5.59 -18.76
N GLY A 212 7.47 5.55 -18.08
CA GLY A 212 8.20 6.73 -17.61
C GLY A 212 8.99 7.47 -18.70
N GLY A 213 8.65 7.28 -19.98
CA GLY A 213 9.34 7.88 -21.14
C GLY A 213 10.62 7.15 -21.58
N THR A 214 11.35 6.52 -20.65
CA THR A 214 12.51 5.66 -20.95
C THR A 214 12.56 4.46 -20.01
N ARG A 215 13.30 3.41 -20.38
CA ARG A 215 13.49 2.24 -19.50
C ARG A 215 14.28 2.55 -18.23
N GLY A 216 15.09 3.62 -18.22
CA GLY A 216 15.80 4.07 -17.02
C GLY A 216 14.96 4.91 -16.06
N THR A 217 13.74 5.28 -16.47
CA THR A 217 12.79 6.11 -15.70
C THR A 217 11.43 5.44 -15.53
N THR A 218 11.31 4.15 -15.89
CA THR A 218 10.09 3.35 -15.71
C THR A 218 10.31 2.36 -14.57
N THR A 219 9.50 2.45 -13.52
CA THR A 219 9.56 1.59 -12.33
C THR A 219 8.98 0.21 -12.60
N ASN A 220 7.82 0.14 -13.27
CA ASN A 220 7.18 -1.12 -13.65
C ASN A 220 8.08 -1.97 -14.58
N GLY A 221 8.51 -3.13 -14.08
CA GLY A 221 9.33 -4.09 -14.80
C GLY A 221 8.69 -4.65 -16.07
N GLY A 222 7.38 -4.87 -16.09
CA GLY A 222 6.59 -5.31 -17.25
C GLY A 222 6.36 -4.22 -18.31
N CYS A 223 6.39 -2.95 -17.92
CA CYS A 223 6.26 -1.82 -18.84
C CYS A 223 7.58 -1.56 -19.61
N THR A 224 7.73 -2.24 -20.74
CA THR A 224 8.99 -2.29 -21.52
C THR A 224 9.13 -1.19 -22.57
N ALA A 225 8.02 -0.58 -22.99
CA ALA A 225 7.94 0.54 -23.92
C ALA A 225 6.58 1.25 -23.75
N ASP A 226 6.40 2.41 -24.37
CA ASP A 226 5.11 3.08 -24.44
C ASP A 226 4.02 2.16 -25.03
N GLY A 227 2.87 2.09 -24.37
CA GLY A 227 1.76 1.19 -24.72
C GLY A 227 2.06 -0.31 -24.64
N ALA A 228 3.16 -0.75 -24.03
CA ALA A 228 3.43 -2.19 -23.86
C ALA A 228 2.39 -2.87 -22.95
N PRO A 229 2.03 -4.15 -23.15
CA PRO A 229 0.94 -4.80 -22.42
C PRO A 229 1.08 -4.85 -20.89
N GLY A 230 2.31 -4.75 -20.36
CA GLY A 230 2.56 -4.71 -18.92
C GLY A 230 2.37 -3.31 -18.29
N CYS A 231 2.28 -2.24 -19.09
CA CYS A 231 2.04 -0.89 -18.56
C CYS A 231 0.58 -0.77 -18.09
N TRP A 232 0.37 -0.32 -16.85
CA TRP A 232 -0.94 -0.26 -16.20
C TRP A 232 -1.63 -1.62 -15.99
N GLU A 233 -0.88 -2.72 -16.03
CA GLU A 233 -1.41 -4.07 -15.74
C GLU A 233 -1.76 -4.19 -14.26
N HIS A 234 -0.90 -3.70 -13.37
CA HIS A 234 -1.16 -3.69 -11.93
C HIS A 234 -2.38 -2.84 -11.56
N ARG A 235 -2.57 -1.69 -12.25
CA ARG A 235 -3.77 -0.86 -12.12
C ARG A 235 -5.02 -1.62 -12.56
N SER A 236 -4.94 -2.32 -13.70
CA SER A 236 -6.03 -3.11 -14.26
C SER A 236 -6.47 -4.24 -13.31
N ASN A 237 -5.50 -4.84 -12.60
CA ASN A 237 -5.74 -5.85 -11.57
C ASN A 237 -6.47 -5.25 -10.35
N LEU A 238 -5.99 -4.13 -9.79
CA LEU A 238 -6.68 -3.44 -8.67
C LEU A 238 -8.10 -3.00 -9.03
N LEU A 239 -8.35 -2.60 -10.28
CA LEU A 239 -9.64 -2.11 -10.77
C LEU A 239 -10.50 -3.17 -11.46
N LEU A 240 -10.17 -4.46 -11.31
CA LEU A 240 -10.86 -5.57 -11.97
C LEU A 240 -12.37 -5.61 -11.64
N GLN A 241 -13.18 -5.75 -12.69
CA GLN A 241 -14.65 -5.77 -12.62
C GLN A 241 -15.20 -7.20 -12.49
N ALA A 242 -15.58 -7.59 -11.28
CA ALA A 242 -16.12 -8.91 -10.95
C ALA A 242 -17.63 -9.03 -11.22
N SER A 243 -18.04 -9.02 -12.49
CA SER A 243 -19.45 -9.16 -12.89
C SER A 243 -20.05 -10.50 -12.41
N GLY A 244 -20.94 -10.45 -11.41
CA GLY A 244 -21.61 -11.63 -10.86
C GLY A 244 -20.74 -12.55 -10.00
N GLN A 245 -19.54 -12.11 -9.61
CA GLN A 245 -18.61 -12.87 -8.78
C GLN A 245 -18.25 -12.09 -7.52
N HIS A 246 -17.85 -12.80 -6.46
CA HIS A 246 -17.31 -12.19 -5.25
C HIS A 246 -15.79 -12.19 -5.32
N LEU A 247 -15.16 -11.07 -4.97
CA LEU A 247 -13.71 -10.97 -4.87
C LEU A 247 -13.25 -11.31 -3.46
N TYR A 248 -12.16 -12.06 -3.38
CA TYR A 248 -11.32 -12.23 -2.20
C TYR A 248 -9.88 -11.89 -2.57
N ALA A 249 -9.02 -11.69 -1.57
CA ALA A 249 -7.60 -11.44 -1.80
C ALA A 249 -6.70 -12.29 -0.90
N GLY A 250 -5.43 -12.24 -1.24
CA GLY A 250 -4.31 -12.54 -0.35
C GLY A 250 -3.34 -11.39 -0.36
N ILE A 251 -2.84 -10.95 0.79
CA ILE A 251 -1.81 -9.91 0.84
C ILE A 251 -0.68 -10.35 1.76
N GLY A 252 0.55 -10.16 1.28
CA GLY A 252 1.75 -10.40 2.06
C GLY A 252 2.76 -9.28 1.83
N CYS A 253 3.30 -8.76 2.93
CA CYS A 253 4.41 -7.80 2.92
C CYS A 253 5.55 -8.34 3.77
N SER A 254 6.78 -8.04 3.37
CA SER A 254 7.99 -8.39 4.10
C SER A 254 9.10 -7.38 3.81
N PRO A 255 9.92 -6.99 4.82
CA PRO A 255 11.12 -6.18 4.57
C PRO A 255 12.00 -6.84 3.52
N TRP A 256 12.35 -6.11 2.46
CA TRP A 256 13.03 -6.71 1.31
C TRP A 256 14.47 -7.08 1.66
N ALA A 257 14.69 -8.38 1.90
CA ALA A 257 15.99 -8.93 2.32
C ALA A 257 17.15 -8.71 1.33
N GLY A 258 16.87 -8.24 0.11
CA GLY A 258 17.86 -8.01 -0.94
C GLY A 258 18.73 -6.77 -0.74
N ALA A 259 18.42 -5.89 0.21
CA ALA A 259 18.80 -4.49 0.06
C ALA A 259 19.12 -3.74 1.39
N LYS A 260 20.03 -2.75 1.33
CA LYS A 260 20.55 -1.96 2.47
C LYS A 260 20.67 -0.47 2.09
N GLY A 261 20.28 0.44 2.98
CA GLY A 261 20.36 1.91 2.78
C GLY A 261 19.02 2.49 2.35
N MET A 262 18.99 3.37 1.33
CA MET A 262 17.76 3.78 0.59
C MET A 262 17.19 2.63 -0.25
N ALA A 263 17.14 1.47 0.36
CA ALA A 263 16.90 0.18 -0.24
C ALA A 263 16.29 -0.78 0.80
N ALA A 264 16.06 -0.35 2.04
CA ALA A 264 15.11 -1.00 2.96
C ALA A 264 13.66 -0.71 2.51
N LEU A 265 13.36 -1.04 1.26
CA LEU A 265 12.01 -1.07 0.73
C LEU A 265 11.29 -2.27 1.35
N ASP A 266 10.00 -2.14 1.59
CA ASP A 266 9.14 -3.29 1.83
C ASP A 266 8.80 -3.93 0.48
N SER A 267 8.84 -5.25 0.46
CA SER A 267 8.38 -6.07 -0.65
C SER A 267 6.94 -6.50 -0.33
N CYS A 268 5.98 -6.07 -1.13
CA CYS A 268 4.57 -6.41 -0.96
C CYS A 268 4.01 -7.07 -2.21
N ALA A 269 3.13 -8.05 -2.02
CA ALA A 269 2.40 -8.70 -3.10
C ALA A 269 0.92 -8.85 -2.75
N LEU A 270 0.09 -8.83 -3.80
CA LEU A 270 -1.36 -8.91 -3.77
C LEU A 270 -1.83 -10.01 -4.72
N GLU A 271 -2.65 -10.93 -4.23
CA GLU A 271 -3.47 -11.83 -5.04
C GLU A 271 -4.92 -11.35 -5.01
N ILE A 272 -5.61 -11.36 -6.16
CA ILE A 272 -7.06 -11.18 -6.23
C ILE A 272 -7.67 -12.43 -6.86
N GLY A 273 -8.62 -13.05 -6.16
CA GLY A 273 -9.36 -14.21 -6.63
C GLY A 273 -10.86 -13.97 -6.73
N THR A 274 -11.52 -14.77 -7.57
CA THR A 274 -12.98 -14.75 -7.78
C THR A 274 -13.62 -16.03 -7.29
N VAL A 275 -14.77 -15.91 -6.63
CA VAL A 275 -15.62 -17.05 -6.26
C VAL A 275 -17.07 -16.83 -6.73
N VAL A 276 -17.73 -17.92 -7.11
CA VAL A 276 -19.16 -17.98 -7.41
C VAL A 276 -19.85 -18.76 -6.29
N GLY A 277 -20.88 -18.17 -5.68
CA GLY A 277 -21.65 -18.79 -4.60
C GLY A 277 -21.11 -18.42 -3.22
N ALA A 278 -20.79 -19.41 -2.39
CA ALA A 278 -20.40 -19.18 -1.00
C ALA A 278 -19.02 -18.50 -0.90
N SER A 279 -18.95 -17.39 -0.16
CA SER A 279 -17.70 -16.73 0.19
C SER A 279 -16.78 -17.66 1.01
N PRO A 280 -15.45 -17.61 0.80
CA PRO A 280 -14.50 -18.33 1.64
C PRO A 280 -14.47 -17.78 3.08
N THR A 281 -13.87 -18.52 3.99
CA THR A 281 -13.55 -18.02 5.33
C THR A 281 -12.47 -16.94 5.23
N TYR A 282 -12.80 -15.72 5.68
CA TYR A 282 -11.87 -14.61 5.68
C TYR A 282 -10.99 -14.58 6.95
N SER A 283 -9.70 -14.28 6.79
CA SER A 283 -8.79 -13.90 7.87
C SER A 283 -9.10 -12.48 8.36
N TYR A 284 -9.43 -11.59 7.42
CA TYR A 284 -9.88 -10.22 7.67
C TYR A 284 -10.90 -9.82 6.59
N ALA A 285 -12.13 -9.46 6.98
CA ALA A 285 -13.23 -9.13 6.07
C ALA A 285 -13.48 -7.62 5.98
N TRP A 286 -13.96 -7.15 4.83
CA TRP A 286 -14.34 -5.74 4.62
C TRP A 286 -15.41 -5.26 5.63
N SER A 287 -16.30 -6.17 6.06
CA SER A 287 -17.31 -5.89 7.10
C SER A 287 -16.74 -5.65 8.51
N GLN A 288 -15.43 -5.86 8.73
CA GLN A 288 -14.75 -5.54 9.99
C GLN A 288 -14.12 -4.13 9.97
N VAL A 289 -14.07 -3.48 8.81
CA VAL A 289 -13.48 -2.14 8.65
C VAL A 289 -14.46 -1.09 9.14
N VAL A 290 -14.06 -0.32 10.16
CA VAL A 290 -14.90 0.72 10.78
C VAL A 290 -14.41 2.09 10.33
N THR A 291 -15.04 2.63 9.30
CA THR A 291 -14.80 4.01 8.86
C THR A 291 -15.51 5.00 9.79
N PRO A 292 -14.96 6.21 10.03
CA PRO A 292 -15.70 7.27 10.70
C PRO A 292 -16.90 7.69 9.86
N GLY A 293 -18.10 7.65 10.45
CA GLY A 293 -19.36 8.06 9.81
C GLY A 293 -19.65 9.55 9.90
#